data_AF-A0AA44CKW7-F1
#
_entry.id   AF-A0AA44CKW7-F1
#
_cell.length_a   1.000
_cell.length_b   1.000
_cell.length_c   1.000
_cell.angle_alpha   90.00
_cell.angle_beta   90.00
_cell.angle_gamma   90.00
#
_symmetry.space_group_name_H-M   'P 1'
#
loop_
_entity.id
_entity.type
_entity.pdbx_description
1 polymer ?
#
loop_
_entity_poly.entity_id
_entity_poly.type
_entity_poly.pdbx_seq_one_letter_code
_entity_poly.pdbx_strand_id
1 'polypeptide(L)'
;MLKNRSIFRKYGLLSLFIKNDKGAILLPFVIFLPIFIGLLFLSFEISQFLQKKAKLSDAIEQATLALTVENNDIPDANQSQKNRDLVTHYATAYLPSEKFSTPIIDISNNKGHLLYKAETTMSYPAQFLANNPLANTKINIADSGAARKDVPVGPSELTDVVFVVDYSSSMNNSFYGAGGKKKIEILREIFHRLNDNILKNSNINTIGFIPFSWGTKTIVGGGSKSKTYCHFPYAPIKHKSTGDYLRQYTASNLKQFLAPENFHYVDNIEYGELSNRNNRVNYLKIKDGISHNKSNLANEFMIKTHYINKYYIISNILTSNIDYDKTINLMSKKYKPIDIPIDDVLDSNICLSSSTAYSLEFNKVSDESITESLATEPAGLTLVSSGILAANNLFKEANDKNKKLMIVLSDGEDSDNTTTFDKDGNLIAVDDYIKNDEDRKPFRITKNLIDKGMCEAIADNQIRMVFIAVGYTPESDVYSPTYIDWEKCVGKDNFYLAKDAHELEADLQQALGGENIRDVGRNTPKH
;
A
#
# COMPACT_ATOMS: atom_id res chain seq x y z
N MET A 1 -16.03 45.83 102.57
CA MET A 1 -15.20 44.77 101.95
C MET A 1 -16.10 43.70 101.35
N LEU A 2 -16.37 43.79 100.05
CA LEU A 2 -17.14 42.81 99.27
C LEU A 2 -16.34 42.53 97.99
N LYS A 3 -15.70 41.35 97.88
CA LYS A 3 -15.32 40.68 96.62
C LYS A 3 -14.38 39.51 96.92
N ASN A 4 -14.93 38.31 97.14
CA ASN A 4 -14.21 37.07 96.80
C ASN A 4 -15.08 35.79 96.73
N ARG A 5 -16.40 35.91 96.51
CA ARG A 5 -17.30 34.73 96.41
C ARG A 5 -17.52 34.20 94.98
N SER A 6 -16.87 34.76 93.96
CA SER A 6 -17.13 34.37 92.56
C SER A 6 -16.22 33.22 92.05
N ILE A 7 -15.00 33.07 92.58
CA ILE A 7 -14.00 32.15 91.99
C ILE A 7 -14.19 30.69 92.45
N PHE A 8 -14.71 30.45 93.66
CA PHE A 8 -14.88 29.08 94.19
C PHE A 8 -16.11 28.32 93.64
N ARG A 9 -17.05 28.99 92.97
CA ARG A 9 -18.25 28.32 92.41
C ARG A 9 -17.99 27.67 91.04
N LYS A 10 -16.94 28.08 90.32
CA LYS A 10 -16.56 27.52 89.00
C LYS A 10 -15.86 26.15 89.11
N TYR A 11 -15.03 25.94 90.13
CA TYR A 11 -14.31 24.68 90.34
C TYR A 11 -15.17 23.56 90.94
N GLY A 12 -16.16 23.91 91.77
CA GLY A 12 -17.14 22.93 92.29
C GLY A 12 -18.03 22.32 91.20
N LEU A 13 -18.36 23.10 90.16
CA LEU A 13 -19.15 22.64 89.00
C LEU A 13 -18.38 21.60 88.16
N LEU A 14 -17.08 21.78 87.92
CA LEU A 14 -16.25 20.82 87.20
C LEU A 14 -16.07 19.51 87.99
N SER A 15 -15.86 19.60 89.31
CA SER A 15 -15.76 18.44 90.20
C SER A 15 -17.06 17.63 90.29
N LEU A 16 -18.22 18.30 90.29
CA LEU A 16 -19.54 17.65 90.27
C LEU A 16 -19.87 17.07 88.88
N PHE A 17 -19.35 17.68 87.80
CA PHE A 17 -19.50 17.20 86.43
C PHE A 17 -18.68 15.94 86.15
N ILE A 18 -17.47 15.84 86.71
CA ILE A 18 -16.58 14.66 86.60
C ILE A 18 -17.13 13.44 87.38
N LYS A 19 -17.89 13.66 88.46
CA LYS A 19 -18.55 12.59 89.24
C LYS A 19 -19.87 12.09 88.64
N ASN A 20 -20.36 12.72 87.58
CA ASN A 20 -21.58 12.31 86.90
C ASN A 20 -21.20 11.45 85.68
N ASP A 21 -21.62 10.18 85.66
CA ASP A 21 -21.19 9.19 84.64
C ASP A 21 -21.43 9.67 83.19
N LYS A 22 -22.44 10.53 82.98
CA LYS A 22 -22.73 11.15 81.67
C LYS A 22 -21.83 12.35 81.32
N GLY A 23 -21.31 13.07 82.32
CA GLY A 23 -20.43 14.23 82.14
C GLY A 23 -18.98 13.83 81.89
N ALA A 24 -18.53 12.72 82.48
CA ALA A 24 -17.19 12.17 82.28
C ALA A 24 -16.95 11.71 80.82
N ILE A 25 -17.98 11.25 80.10
CA ILE A 25 -17.90 10.84 78.69
C ILE A 25 -17.92 12.05 77.73
N LEU A 26 -18.60 13.14 78.10
CA LEU A 26 -18.71 14.33 77.26
C LEU A 26 -17.36 15.04 77.05
N LEU A 27 -16.50 15.04 78.07
CA LEU A 27 -15.21 15.74 78.03
C LEU A 27 -14.22 15.16 76.98
N PRO A 28 -13.93 13.85 76.95
CA PRO A 28 -13.14 13.27 75.88
C PRO A 28 -13.82 13.40 74.51
N PHE A 29 -15.15 13.32 74.43
CA PHE A 29 -15.87 13.54 73.17
C PHE A 29 -15.63 14.94 72.60
N VAL A 30 -15.70 15.99 73.42
CA VAL A 30 -15.42 17.38 72.99
C VAL A 30 -13.96 17.57 72.55
N ILE A 31 -13.01 16.83 73.15
CA ILE A 31 -11.59 16.89 72.78
C ILE A 31 -11.32 16.12 71.47
N PHE A 32 -11.94 14.95 71.26
CA PHE A 32 -11.72 14.12 70.08
C PHE A 32 -12.54 14.56 68.86
N LEU A 33 -13.72 15.17 69.04
CA LEU A 33 -14.56 15.64 67.94
C LEU A 33 -13.80 16.52 66.91
N PRO A 34 -13.02 17.56 67.30
CA PRO A 34 -12.26 18.35 66.33
C PRO A 34 -11.17 17.53 65.62
N ILE A 35 -10.60 16.51 66.28
CA ILE A 35 -9.61 15.61 65.67
C ILE A 35 -10.28 14.75 64.59
N PHE A 36 -11.44 14.15 64.88
CA PHE A 36 -12.20 13.38 63.90
C PHE A 36 -12.65 14.23 62.71
N ILE A 37 -13.13 15.44 62.96
CA ILE A 37 -13.49 16.39 61.89
C ILE A 37 -12.24 16.72 61.04
N GLY A 38 -11.10 16.98 61.66
CA GLY A 38 -9.83 17.22 60.96
C GLY A 38 -9.39 16.04 60.09
N LEU A 39 -9.50 14.81 60.60
CA LEU A 39 -9.19 13.59 59.84
C LEU A 39 -10.15 13.37 58.67
N LEU A 40 -11.45 13.67 58.83
CA LEU A 40 -12.41 13.60 57.73
C LEU A 40 -12.05 14.58 56.62
N PHE A 41 -11.78 15.84 56.95
CA PHE A 41 -11.36 16.81 55.93
C PHE A 41 -10.04 16.43 55.26
N LEU A 42 -9.07 15.93 56.02
CA LEU A 42 -7.82 15.42 55.46
C LEU A 42 -8.08 14.26 54.48
N SER A 43 -9.00 13.35 54.80
CA SER A 43 -9.35 12.23 53.93
C SER A 43 -10.00 12.69 52.62
N PHE A 44 -10.83 13.73 52.65
CA PHE A 44 -11.40 14.34 51.45
C PHE A 44 -10.32 15.02 50.60
N GLU A 45 -9.40 15.76 51.23
CA GLU A 45 -8.31 16.43 50.52
C GLU A 45 -7.35 15.41 49.86
N ILE A 46 -6.99 14.33 50.56
CA ILE A 46 -6.18 13.24 49.98
C ILE A 46 -6.92 12.59 48.80
N SER A 47 -8.23 12.37 48.93
CA SER A 47 -9.04 11.80 47.85
C SER A 47 -9.08 12.71 46.62
N GLN A 48 -9.28 14.02 46.81
CA GLN A 48 -9.22 14.99 45.72
C GLN A 48 -7.83 15.07 45.09
N PHE A 49 -6.77 15.06 45.91
CA PHE A 49 -5.40 15.04 45.44
C PHE A 49 -5.13 13.83 44.53
N LEU A 50 -5.51 12.62 44.97
CA LEU A 50 -5.33 11.39 44.19
C LEU A 50 -6.13 11.43 42.88
N GLN A 51 -7.38 11.90 42.92
CA GLN A 51 -8.20 12.04 41.72
C GLN A 51 -7.61 13.03 40.72
N LYS A 52 -7.17 14.21 41.18
CA LYS A 52 -6.57 15.22 40.29
C LYS A 52 -5.24 14.74 39.72
N LYS A 53 -4.41 14.08 40.53
CA LYS A 53 -3.17 13.47 40.06
C LYS A 53 -3.43 12.40 38.98
N ALA A 54 -4.40 11.51 39.20
CA ALA A 54 -4.75 10.49 38.22
C ALA A 54 -5.27 11.11 36.90
N LYS A 55 -6.13 12.14 36.98
CA LYS A 55 -6.60 12.88 35.80
C LYS A 55 -5.48 13.60 35.05
N LEU A 56 -4.53 14.18 35.78
CA LEU A 56 -3.36 14.82 35.19
C LEU A 56 -2.51 13.78 34.45
N SER A 57 -2.24 12.64 35.08
CA SER A 57 -1.53 11.52 34.46
C SER A 57 -2.15 11.10 33.13
N ASP A 58 -3.47 10.83 33.12
CA ASP A 58 -4.19 10.41 31.91
C ASP A 58 -4.16 11.53 30.83
N ALA A 59 -4.37 12.78 31.23
CA ALA A 59 -4.31 13.92 30.32
C ALA A 59 -2.95 14.03 29.60
N ILE A 60 -1.84 13.84 30.31
CA ILE A 60 -0.50 13.92 29.71
C ILE A 60 -0.17 12.69 28.87
N GLU A 61 -0.64 11.51 29.25
CA GLU A 61 -0.52 10.31 28.41
C GLU A 61 -1.26 10.48 27.07
N GLN A 62 -2.49 10.98 27.08
CA GLN A 62 -3.23 11.30 25.84
C GLN A 62 -2.58 12.44 25.06
N ALA A 63 -2.07 13.46 25.73
CA ALA A 63 -1.36 14.55 25.08
C ALA A 63 -0.09 14.04 24.35
N THR A 64 0.67 13.11 24.93
CA THR A 64 1.84 12.54 24.26
C THR A 64 1.49 11.70 23.04
N LEU A 65 0.36 11.00 23.03
CA LEU A 65 -0.14 10.35 21.80
C LEU A 65 -0.58 11.38 20.75
N ALA A 66 -1.24 12.46 21.17
CA ALA A 66 -1.61 13.51 20.23
C ALA A 66 -0.37 14.17 19.59
N LEU A 67 0.73 14.31 20.35
CA LEU A 67 2.01 14.79 19.81
C LEU A 67 2.58 13.87 18.72
N THR A 68 2.36 12.55 18.79
CA THR A 68 2.82 11.63 17.74
C THR A 68 2.06 11.80 16.44
N VAL A 69 0.77 12.16 16.51
CA VAL A 69 -0.05 12.45 15.33
C VAL A 69 0.37 13.77 14.69
N GLU A 70 0.61 14.78 15.51
CA GLU A 70 0.87 16.15 15.07
C GLU A 70 2.29 16.33 14.47
N ASN A 71 3.26 15.51 14.88
CA ASN A 71 4.67 15.70 14.51
C ASN A 71 5.25 14.44 13.84
N ASN A 72 5.90 14.63 12.70
CA ASN A 72 6.61 13.58 11.95
C ASN A 72 8.14 13.72 12.00
N ASP A 73 8.65 14.80 12.59
CA ASP A 73 10.08 15.08 12.77
C ASP A 73 10.28 16.02 13.98
N ILE A 74 11.52 16.39 14.28
CA ILE A 74 11.87 17.37 15.30
C ILE A 74 11.23 18.72 14.94
N PRO A 75 10.35 19.28 15.80
CA PRO A 75 9.58 20.48 15.47
C PRO A 75 10.45 21.73 15.40
N ASP A 76 10.11 22.63 14.48
CA ASP A 76 10.63 23.99 14.47
C ASP A 76 10.06 24.83 15.64
N ALA A 77 10.48 26.10 15.75
CA ALA A 77 10.03 26.98 16.83
C ALA A 77 8.51 27.22 16.83
N ASN A 78 7.87 27.28 15.65
CA ASN A 78 6.44 27.53 15.52
C ASN A 78 5.64 26.29 15.91
N GLN A 79 6.06 25.12 15.44
CA GLN A 79 5.44 23.85 15.77
C GLN A 79 5.66 23.50 17.25
N SER A 80 6.82 23.84 17.81
CA SER A 80 7.09 23.69 19.25
C SER A 80 6.10 24.49 20.11
N GLN A 81 5.69 25.68 19.67
CA GLN A 81 4.69 26.47 20.40
C GLN A 81 3.30 25.81 20.31
N LYS A 82 2.88 25.37 19.11
CA LYS A 82 1.63 24.61 18.94
C LYS A 82 1.58 23.36 19.80
N ASN A 83 2.70 22.65 19.91
CA ASN A 83 2.81 21.45 20.76
C ASN A 83 2.62 21.78 22.25
N ARG A 84 3.14 22.91 22.74
CA ARG A 84 2.91 23.37 24.12
C ARG A 84 1.43 23.71 24.35
N ASP A 85 0.81 24.38 23.39
CA ASP A 85 -0.60 24.73 23.46
C ASP A 85 -1.46 23.45 23.45
N LEU A 86 -1.13 22.46 22.61
CA LEU A 86 -1.79 21.16 22.53
C LEU A 86 -1.77 20.43 23.89
N VAL A 87 -0.59 20.28 24.51
CA VAL A 87 -0.46 19.63 25.83
C VAL A 87 -1.26 20.39 26.90
N THR A 88 -1.23 21.73 26.85
CA THR A 88 -1.99 22.57 27.79
C THR A 88 -3.50 22.41 27.60
N HIS A 89 -3.99 22.28 26.36
CA HIS A 89 -5.39 22.02 26.06
C HIS A 89 -5.84 20.67 26.60
N TYR A 90 -5.06 19.60 26.44
CA TYR A 90 -5.38 18.30 27.02
C TYR A 90 -5.45 18.36 28.56
N ALA A 91 -4.46 18.99 29.22
CA ALA A 91 -4.48 19.17 30.67
C ALA A 91 -5.71 19.97 31.14
N THR A 92 -6.05 21.04 30.43
CA THR A 92 -7.22 21.89 30.74
C THR A 92 -8.54 21.18 30.48
N ALA A 93 -8.62 20.30 29.47
CA ALA A 93 -9.84 19.54 29.17
C ALA A 93 -10.20 18.55 30.30
N TYR A 94 -9.20 17.89 30.89
CA TYR A 94 -9.40 16.97 32.02
C TYR A 94 -9.62 17.68 33.35
N LEU A 95 -9.01 18.87 33.52
CA LEU A 95 -8.95 19.63 34.77
C LEU A 95 -9.18 21.13 34.49
N PRO A 96 -10.41 21.54 34.13
CA PRO A 96 -10.70 22.89 33.61
C PRO A 96 -10.61 24.01 34.66
N SER A 97 -10.68 23.66 35.94
CA SER A 97 -10.62 24.63 37.05
C SER A 97 -9.21 24.89 37.55
N GLU A 98 -8.20 24.17 37.03
CA GLU A 98 -6.85 24.18 37.56
C GLU A 98 -5.90 25.00 36.68
N LYS A 99 -4.75 25.39 37.25
CA LYS A 99 -3.71 26.14 36.55
C LYS A 99 -2.51 25.26 36.28
N PHE A 100 -1.92 25.40 35.09
CA PHE A 100 -0.77 24.62 34.65
C PHE A 100 0.44 25.50 34.40
N SER A 101 1.62 24.96 34.64
CA SER A 101 2.87 25.52 34.13
C SER A 101 2.96 25.37 32.61
N THR A 102 3.84 26.13 31.98
CA THR A 102 4.23 25.86 30.60
C THR A 102 4.80 24.44 30.51
N PRO A 103 4.30 23.57 29.63
CA PRO A 103 4.77 22.20 29.54
C PRO A 103 6.19 22.15 28.97
N ILE A 104 6.98 21.22 29.52
CA ILE A 104 8.31 20.86 29.02
C ILE A 104 8.09 19.69 28.07
N ILE A 105 8.52 19.86 26.82
CA ILE A 105 8.35 18.85 25.77
C ILE A 105 9.74 18.55 25.22
N ASP A 106 10.08 17.27 25.19
CA ASP A 106 11.31 16.74 24.61
C ASP A 106 10.92 15.74 23.51
N ILE A 107 11.35 16.02 22.28
CA ILE A 107 11.15 15.15 21.12
C ILE A 107 12.53 14.81 20.58
N SER A 108 12.88 13.53 20.67
CA SER A 108 14.19 13.03 20.27
C SER A 108 14.05 11.95 19.19
N ASN A 109 14.91 12.00 18.16
CA ASN A 109 15.00 10.97 17.14
C ASN A 109 16.08 9.95 17.52
N ASN A 110 15.69 8.70 17.75
CA ASN A 110 16.57 7.59 18.06
C ASN A 110 16.37 6.48 17.03
N LYS A 111 17.29 6.38 16.05
CA LYS A 111 17.46 5.24 15.14
C LYS A 111 16.14 4.63 14.65
N GLY A 112 15.29 5.45 14.02
CA GLY A 112 14.02 5.00 13.43
C GLY A 112 12.79 5.14 14.32
N HIS A 113 12.94 5.71 15.52
CA HIS A 113 11.81 6.06 16.38
C HIS A 113 11.92 7.51 16.87
N LEU A 114 10.81 8.23 16.83
CA LEU A 114 10.64 9.49 17.55
C LEU A 114 10.07 9.18 18.94
N LEU A 115 10.75 9.68 19.96
CA LEU A 115 10.30 9.60 21.35
C LEU A 115 9.78 10.96 21.77
N TYR A 116 8.56 10.98 22.30
CA TYR A 116 7.85 12.17 22.74
C TYR A 116 7.70 12.10 24.24
N LYS A 117 8.25 13.07 24.96
CA LYS A 117 8.06 13.23 26.40
C LYS A 117 7.44 14.58 26.67
N ALA A 118 6.40 14.59 27.50
CA ALA A 118 5.78 15.82 27.97
C ALA A 118 5.68 15.79 29.49
N GLU A 119 6.00 16.90 30.13
CA GLU A 119 5.85 17.12 31.56
C GLU A 119 5.11 18.42 31.81
N THR A 120 4.17 18.41 32.76
CA THR A 120 3.53 19.64 33.24
C THR A 120 3.29 19.59 34.75
N THR A 121 3.23 20.78 35.35
CA THR A 121 2.90 20.95 36.76
C THR A 121 1.54 21.62 36.91
N MET A 122 0.60 20.94 37.55
CA MET A 122 -0.67 21.51 38.00
C MET A 122 -0.49 22.19 39.35
N SER A 123 -1.11 23.35 39.53
CA SER A 123 -1.21 24.06 40.81
C SER A 123 -2.68 24.25 41.19
N TYR A 124 -3.07 23.84 42.40
CA TYR A 124 -4.43 24.05 42.91
C TYR A 124 -4.44 24.46 44.39
N PRO A 125 -5.44 25.24 44.84
CA PRO A 125 -5.59 25.60 46.25
C PRO A 125 -6.18 24.44 47.06
N ALA A 126 -5.52 24.04 48.13
CA ALA A 126 -6.04 23.06 49.10
C ALA A 126 -7.27 23.64 49.81
N GLN A 127 -8.42 22.97 49.69
CA GLN A 127 -9.70 23.51 50.17
C GLN A 127 -9.75 23.55 51.70
N PHE A 128 -9.13 22.58 52.37
CA PHE A 128 -9.08 22.53 53.83
C PHE A 128 -8.19 23.62 54.46
N LEU A 129 -7.16 24.09 53.74
CA LEU A 129 -6.21 25.09 54.24
C LEU A 129 -6.51 26.51 53.75
N ALA A 130 -7.41 26.67 52.79
CA ALA A 130 -7.65 27.92 52.04
C ALA A 130 -7.91 29.17 52.90
N ASN A 131 -8.38 29.00 54.14
CA ASN A 131 -8.76 30.11 55.04
C ASN A 131 -7.74 30.41 56.16
N ASN A 132 -6.53 29.81 56.12
CA ASN A 132 -5.51 30.07 57.13
C ASN A 132 -4.42 31.04 56.61
N PRO A 133 -4.26 32.24 57.20
CA PRO A 133 -3.28 33.24 56.74
C PRO A 133 -1.81 32.85 56.93
N LEU A 134 -1.51 31.72 57.58
CA LEU A 134 -0.16 31.26 57.88
C LEU A 134 0.39 30.18 56.93
N ALA A 135 -0.42 29.65 56.01
CA ALA A 135 -0.01 28.58 55.10
C ALA A 135 -0.05 29.05 53.64
N ASN A 136 1.01 28.81 52.88
CA ASN A 136 0.94 28.89 51.43
C ASN A 136 0.07 27.71 50.96
N THR A 137 -1.19 27.96 50.60
CA THR A 137 -2.23 26.93 50.45
C THR A 137 -2.25 26.22 49.11
N LYS A 138 -1.25 26.45 48.24
CA LYS A 138 -1.19 25.87 46.89
C LYS A 138 -0.39 24.58 46.89
N ILE A 139 -1.01 23.51 46.39
CA ILE A 139 -0.36 22.23 46.14
C ILE A 139 0.06 22.19 44.67
N ASN A 140 1.33 21.87 44.43
CA ASN A 140 1.87 21.68 43.08
C ASN A 140 2.05 20.17 42.84
N ILE A 141 1.55 19.67 41.71
CA ILE A 141 1.66 18.28 41.29
C ILE A 141 2.27 18.27 39.89
N ALA A 142 3.45 17.67 39.75
CA ALA A 142 4.05 17.39 38.47
C ALA A 142 3.69 15.96 38.01
N ASP A 143 3.42 15.81 36.72
CA ASP A 143 3.28 14.50 36.08
C ASP A 143 3.83 14.55 34.66
N SER A 144 4.18 13.38 34.13
CA SER A 144 4.77 13.21 32.81
C SER A 144 4.14 12.04 32.06
N GLY A 145 4.22 12.13 30.73
CA GLY A 145 3.83 11.09 29.79
C GLY A 145 4.94 10.87 28.78
N ALA A 146 4.95 9.68 28.18
CA ALA A 146 5.89 9.35 27.13
C ALA A 146 5.20 8.48 26.06
N ALA A 147 5.41 8.83 24.80
CA ALA A 147 4.96 8.05 23.65
C ALA A 147 6.10 7.86 22.65
N ARG A 148 6.00 6.83 21.83
CA ARG A 148 6.91 6.61 20.70
C ARG A 148 6.12 6.54 19.40
N LYS A 149 6.76 6.99 18.32
CA LYS A 149 6.30 6.80 16.94
C LYS A 149 7.42 6.19 16.13
N ASP A 150 7.11 5.15 15.38
CA ASP A 150 8.07 4.54 14.47
C ASP A 150 8.11 5.42 13.20
N VAL A 151 9.29 5.85 12.79
CA VAL A 151 9.49 6.72 11.63
C VAL A 151 9.99 5.86 10.47
N PRO A 152 9.49 6.06 9.25
CA PRO A 152 9.99 5.33 8.08
C PRO A 152 11.48 5.66 7.89
N VAL A 153 12.35 4.73 8.27
CA VAL A 153 13.73 4.72 7.80
C VAL A 153 13.69 3.92 6.52
N GLY A 154 14.07 4.54 5.40
CA GLY A 154 14.31 3.78 4.17
C GLY A 154 15.36 2.67 4.39
N PRO A 155 15.70 1.90 3.36
CA PRO A 155 16.54 0.71 3.52
C PRO A 155 17.81 1.00 4.31
N SER A 156 18.20 0.15 5.25
CA SER A 156 19.42 0.34 6.06
C SER A 156 20.71 0.06 5.27
N GLU A 157 20.60 -0.64 4.15
CA GLU A 157 21.68 -1.04 3.25
C GLU A 157 21.38 -0.53 1.84
N LEU A 158 22.44 -0.37 1.02
CA LEU A 158 22.30 0.03 -0.38
C LEU A 158 21.38 -0.93 -1.13
N THR A 159 20.27 -0.40 -1.64
CA THR A 159 19.17 -1.15 -2.24
C THR A 159 18.80 -0.54 -3.59
N ASP A 160 18.68 -1.39 -4.60
CA ASP A 160 18.06 -1.07 -5.89
C ASP A 160 16.58 -1.44 -5.82
N VAL A 161 15.69 -0.51 -6.14
CA VAL A 161 14.24 -0.67 -5.99
C VAL A 161 13.56 -0.63 -7.36
N VAL A 162 12.66 -1.56 -7.65
CA VAL A 162 11.82 -1.51 -8.85
C VAL A 162 10.35 -1.57 -8.45
N PHE A 163 9.59 -0.55 -8.85
CA PHE A 163 8.14 -0.54 -8.71
C PHE A 163 7.51 -1.15 -9.96
N VAL A 164 6.72 -2.20 -9.76
CA VAL A 164 5.92 -2.85 -10.79
C VAL A 164 4.48 -2.46 -10.56
N VAL A 165 3.96 -1.58 -11.40
CA VAL A 165 2.70 -0.88 -11.12
C VAL A 165 1.65 -1.22 -12.15
N ASP A 166 0.51 -1.67 -11.66
CA ASP A 166 -0.66 -1.96 -12.48
C ASP A 166 -1.26 -0.66 -13.03
N TYR A 167 -1.35 -0.59 -14.35
CA TYR A 167 -1.95 0.48 -15.13
C TYR A 167 -3.10 -0.06 -15.99
N SER A 168 -3.70 -1.18 -15.60
CA SER A 168 -4.93 -1.67 -16.21
C SER A 168 -6.13 -0.79 -15.87
N SER A 169 -7.23 -1.00 -16.58
CA SER A 169 -8.48 -0.23 -16.39
C SER A 169 -9.05 -0.34 -14.99
N SER A 170 -8.77 -1.41 -14.23
CA SER A 170 -9.28 -1.60 -12.87
C SER A 170 -8.76 -0.54 -11.90
N MET A 171 -7.60 0.05 -12.19
CA MET A 171 -6.95 1.11 -11.41
C MET A 171 -7.62 2.49 -11.58
N ASN A 172 -8.54 2.62 -12.56
CA ASN A 172 -9.42 3.78 -12.67
C ASN A 172 -10.62 3.74 -11.71
N ASN A 173 -10.85 2.64 -11.01
CA ASN A 173 -11.90 2.56 -10.01
C ASN A 173 -11.42 3.15 -8.67
N SER A 174 -12.35 3.54 -7.80
CA SER A 174 -12.04 3.89 -6.42
C SER A 174 -11.87 2.64 -5.56
N PHE A 175 -11.36 2.80 -4.34
CA PHE A 175 -11.40 1.74 -3.33
C PHE A 175 -12.86 1.42 -2.95
N TYR A 176 -13.14 0.16 -2.62
CA TYR A 176 -14.49 -0.29 -2.30
C TYR A 176 -15.05 0.48 -1.09
N GLY A 177 -16.22 1.11 -1.25
CA GLY A 177 -16.85 1.90 -0.18
C GLY A 177 -16.24 3.30 0.04
N ALA A 178 -15.16 3.65 -0.66
CA ALA A 178 -14.60 5.00 -0.67
C ALA A 178 -15.11 5.76 -1.90
N GLY A 179 -16.02 6.72 -1.70
CA GLY A 179 -16.39 7.68 -2.73
C GLY A 179 -15.30 8.73 -2.90
N GLY A 180 -14.89 9.04 -4.13
CA GLY A 180 -14.06 10.21 -4.41
C GLY A 180 -12.97 10.00 -5.46
N LYS A 181 -11.83 9.42 -5.05
CA LYS A 181 -10.61 9.35 -5.86
C LYS A 181 -10.38 7.97 -6.46
N LYS A 182 -9.76 7.92 -7.64
CA LYS A 182 -9.33 6.67 -8.29
C LYS A 182 -8.13 6.08 -7.55
N LYS A 183 -7.96 4.76 -7.59
CA LYS A 183 -6.78 4.07 -7.03
C LYS A 183 -5.47 4.63 -7.59
N ILE A 184 -5.41 4.87 -8.90
CA ILE A 184 -4.22 5.46 -9.53
C ILE A 184 -3.92 6.88 -9.02
N GLU A 185 -4.93 7.71 -8.79
CA GLU A 185 -4.74 9.07 -8.27
C GLU A 185 -4.18 9.04 -6.85
N ILE A 186 -4.71 8.16 -6.00
CA ILE A 186 -4.20 7.92 -4.65
C ILE A 186 -2.76 7.44 -4.72
N LEU A 187 -2.45 6.51 -5.62
CA LEU A 187 -1.10 5.99 -5.78
C LEU A 187 -0.12 7.11 -6.20
N ARG A 188 -0.50 7.96 -7.16
CA ARG A 188 0.28 9.15 -7.56
C ARG A 188 0.56 10.05 -6.36
N GLU A 189 -0.46 10.36 -5.57
CA GLU A 189 -0.32 11.20 -4.37
C GLU A 189 0.62 10.58 -3.33
N ILE A 190 0.54 9.27 -3.10
CA ILE A 190 1.45 8.55 -2.21
C ILE A 190 2.87 8.62 -2.75
N PHE A 191 3.10 8.30 -4.03
CA PHE A 191 4.44 8.41 -4.63
C PHE A 191 5.01 9.82 -4.52
N HIS A 192 4.21 10.87 -4.73
CA HIS A 192 4.65 12.25 -4.53
C HIS A 192 5.07 12.53 -3.08
N ARG A 193 4.32 12.03 -2.08
CA ARG A 193 4.70 12.16 -0.66
C ARG A 193 5.95 11.35 -0.29
N LEU A 194 6.06 10.13 -0.83
CA LEU A 194 7.21 9.26 -0.59
C LEU A 194 8.47 9.71 -1.34
N ASN A 195 8.34 10.49 -2.41
CA ASN A 195 9.48 10.95 -3.19
C ASN A 195 10.45 11.79 -2.35
N ASP A 196 9.91 12.67 -1.50
CA ASP A 196 10.74 13.57 -0.70
C ASP A 196 11.42 12.90 0.50
N ASN A 197 10.83 11.83 1.04
CA ASN A 197 11.30 11.20 2.28
C ASN A 197 11.94 9.82 2.11
N ILE A 198 11.54 9.04 1.08
CA ILE A 198 11.97 7.65 0.91
C ILE A 198 12.76 7.46 -0.38
N LEU A 199 12.30 7.99 -1.52
CA LEU A 199 13.02 7.81 -2.80
C LEU A 199 14.35 8.58 -2.84
N LYS A 200 14.48 9.64 -2.04
CA LYS A 200 15.75 10.40 -1.85
C LYS A 200 16.62 9.87 -0.70
N ASN A 201 16.30 8.70 -0.14
CA ASN A 201 17.12 8.08 0.90
C ASN A 201 18.52 7.73 0.35
N SER A 202 19.58 8.01 1.12
CA SER A 202 20.98 7.76 0.69
C SER A 202 21.31 6.31 0.41
N ASN A 203 20.49 5.38 0.92
CA ASN A 203 20.65 3.94 0.74
C ASN A 203 19.78 3.40 -0.41
N ILE A 204 18.98 4.22 -1.10
CA ILE A 204 18.39 3.84 -2.39
C ILE A 204 19.37 4.24 -3.49
N ASN A 205 19.94 3.25 -4.16
CA ASN A 205 20.97 3.48 -5.18
C ASN A 205 20.35 3.77 -6.55
N THR A 206 19.39 2.97 -6.99
CA THR A 206 18.64 3.19 -8.23
C THR A 206 17.17 2.83 -8.06
N ILE A 207 16.34 3.51 -8.85
CA ILE A 207 14.89 3.26 -8.92
C ILE A 207 14.56 2.86 -10.36
N GLY A 208 13.78 1.80 -10.52
CA GLY A 208 13.12 1.43 -11.77
C GLY A 208 11.61 1.55 -11.62
N PHE A 209 10.92 1.86 -12.72
CA PHE A 209 9.47 1.97 -12.74
C PHE A 209 8.91 1.24 -13.95
N ILE A 210 8.11 0.20 -13.70
CA ILE A 210 7.56 -0.70 -14.71
C ILE A 210 6.03 -0.62 -14.65
N PRO A 211 5.41 0.33 -15.37
CA PRO A 211 3.97 0.30 -15.55
C PRO A 211 3.62 -0.87 -16.47
N PHE A 212 2.60 -1.63 -16.10
CA PHE A 212 2.14 -2.77 -16.89
C PHE A 212 0.62 -2.75 -17.06
N SER A 213 0.14 -3.31 -18.16
CA SER A 213 -1.23 -3.75 -18.32
C SER A 213 -1.18 -5.19 -18.86
N TRP A 214 -1.79 -5.49 -20.00
CA TRP A 214 -1.57 -6.77 -20.65
C TRP A 214 -0.26 -6.68 -21.46
N GLY A 215 0.88 -6.80 -20.77
CA GLY A 215 2.21 -6.50 -21.30
C GLY A 215 2.77 -5.16 -20.81
N THR A 216 4.05 -4.92 -21.04
CA THR A 216 4.72 -3.64 -20.73
C THR A 216 5.11 -2.91 -22.02
N LYS A 217 5.31 -1.60 -21.95
CA LYS A 217 5.77 -0.81 -23.10
C LYS A 217 7.23 -0.41 -22.92
N THR A 218 8.07 -0.69 -23.90
CA THR A 218 9.49 -0.31 -23.89
C THR A 218 9.82 0.55 -25.10
N ILE A 219 10.75 1.49 -24.91
CA ILE A 219 11.23 2.38 -25.98
C ILE A 219 12.73 2.14 -26.15
N VAL A 220 13.12 1.68 -27.34
CA VAL A 220 14.51 1.38 -27.69
C VAL A 220 15.03 2.39 -28.70
N GLY A 221 16.24 2.88 -28.49
CA GLY A 221 16.87 3.92 -29.31
C GLY A 221 16.69 5.33 -28.73
N GLY A 222 17.02 6.37 -29.51
CA GLY A 222 16.93 7.77 -29.09
C GLY A 222 16.53 8.71 -30.22
N GLY A 223 15.82 9.79 -29.87
CA GLY A 223 15.36 10.81 -30.82
C GLY A 223 14.39 10.26 -31.88
N SER A 224 14.56 10.70 -33.12
CA SER A 224 13.72 10.32 -34.28
C SER A 224 13.84 8.85 -34.72
N LYS A 225 14.75 8.08 -34.12
CA LYS A 225 14.94 6.64 -34.39
C LYS A 225 14.43 5.75 -33.26
N SER A 226 13.72 6.32 -32.28
CA SER A 226 13.08 5.54 -31.22
C SER A 226 12.06 4.57 -31.82
N LYS A 227 12.08 3.33 -31.33
CA LYS A 227 11.09 2.31 -31.67
C LYS A 227 10.41 1.87 -30.38
N THR A 228 9.09 1.84 -30.43
CA THR A 228 8.26 1.43 -29.30
C THR A 228 7.83 -0.01 -29.51
N TYR A 229 8.03 -0.82 -28.48
CA TYR A 229 7.65 -2.22 -28.48
C TYR A 229 6.65 -2.48 -27.38
N CYS A 230 5.67 -3.30 -27.73
CA CYS A 230 4.94 -4.08 -26.75
C CYS A 230 5.84 -5.24 -26.31
N HIS A 231 6.29 -5.16 -25.07
CA HIS A 231 7.30 -6.04 -24.49
C HIS A 231 6.63 -7.12 -23.63
N PHE A 232 6.92 -8.36 -23.99
CA PHE A 232 6.58 -9.53 -23.20
C PHE A 232 7.88 -10.21 -22.78
N PRO A 233 8.27 -10.16 -21.49
CA PRO A 233 9.51 -10.71 -20.98
C PRO A 233 9.47 -12.25 -20.87
N TYR A 234 8.98 -12.93 -21.90
CA TYR A 234 8.90 -14.39 -21.96
C TYR A 234 9.84 -14.90 -23.05
N ALA A 235 10.45 -16.06 -22.82
CA ALA A 235 11.25 -16.71 -23.84
C ALA A 235 10.31 -17.28 -24.92
N PRO A 236 10.53 -16.96 -26.21
CA PRO A 236 9.73 -17.57 -27.27
C PRO A 236 10.20 -19.01 -27.55
N ILE A 237 9.25 -19.85 -27.96
CA ILE A 237 9.51 -21.16 -28.59
C ILE A 237 10.40 -20.95 -29.82
N LYS A 238 10.01 -20.01 -30.69
CA LYS A 238 10.79 -19.57 -31.85
C LYS A 238 10.94 -18.05 -31.85
N HIS A 239 12.17 -17.58 -31.63
CA HIS A 239 12.46 -16.16 -31.61
C HIS A 239 12.36 -15.52 -33.00
N LYS A 240 11.62 -14.42 -33.10
CA LYS A 240 11.51 -13.57 -34.29
C LYS A 240 12.22 -12.23 -34.05
N SER A 241 13.35 -12.00 -34.73
CA SER A 241 14.15 -10.76 -34.55
C SER A 241 13.47 -9.49 -35.03
N THR A 242 12.49 -9.62 -35.92
CA THR A 242 11.68 -8.52 -36.45
C THR A 242 10.43 -8.25 -35.61
N GLY A 243 10.10 -9.11 -34.64
CA GLY A 243 8.89 -8.99 -33.83
C GLY A 243 7.58 -9.29 -34.56
N ASP A 244 7.65 -9.91 -35.74
CA ASP A 244 6.51 -10.25 -36.63
C ASP A 244 5.69 -11.45 -36.12
N TYR A 245 5.38 -11.47 -34.82
CA TYR A 245 4.53 -12.49 -34.21
C TYR A 245 3.08 -12.36 -34.66
N LEU A 246 2.60 -11.13 -34.91
CA LEU A 246 1.23 -10.84 -35.36
C LEU A 246 1.13 -10.60 -36.87
N ARG A 247 2.07 -9.85 -37.47
CA ARG A 247 2.09 -9.54 -38.92
C ARG A 247 2.18 -10.75 -39.85
N GLN A 248 2.50 -11.93 -39.33
CA GLN A 248 2.41 -13.15 -40.13
C GLN A 248 0.96 -13.54 -40.47
N TYR A 249 -0.06 -12.99 -39.79
CA TYR A 249 -1.48 -13.28 -40.03
C TYR A 249 -2.14 -12.24 -40.93
N THR A 250 -1.59 -12.00 -42.12
CA THR A 250 -2.17 -11.10 -43.13
C THR A 250 -3.05 -11.85 -44.12
N ALA A 251 -3.97 -11.13 -44.77
CA ALA A 251 -4.79 -11.71 -45.83
C ALA A 251 -3.91 -12.27 -46.97
N SER A 252 -2.83 -11.58 -47.34
CA SER A 252 -1.91 -12.03 -48.39
C SER A 252 -1.30 -13.41 -48.11
N ASN A 253 -1.09 -13.76 -46.83
CA ASN A 253 -0.56 -15.07 -46.46
C ASN A 253 -1.61 -16.20 -46.58
N LEU A 254 -2.90 -15.89 -46.76
CA LEU A 254 -3.92 -16.89 -47.05
C LEU A 254 -3.83 -17.45 -48.47
N LYS A 255 -3.07 -16.80 -49.37
CA LYS A 255 -2.88 -17.25 -50.75
C LYS A 255 -2.47 -18.71 -50.87
N GLN A 256 -1.63 -19.19 -49.96
CA GLN A 256 -1.16 -20.58 -49.96
C GLN A 256 -2.30 -21.61 -49.75
N PHE A 257 -3.46 -21.18 -49.25
CA PHE A 257 -4.62 -22.02 -48.99
C PHE A 257 -5.78 -21.83 -49.99
N LEU A 258 -5.68 -20.82 -50.85
CA LEU A 258 -6.75 -20.42 -51.77
C LEU A 258 -6.47 -20.94 -53.19
N ALA A 259 -7.53 -21.10 -53.98
CA ALA A 259 -7.41 -21.44 -55.40
C ALA A 259 -6.91 -20.23 -56.23
N PRO A 260 -6.22 -20.43 -57.37
CA PRO A 260 -5.62 -19.37 -58.19
C PRO A 260 -6.54 -18.18 -58.51
N GLU A 261 -7.82 -18.42 -58.78
CA GLU A 261 -8.81 -17.38 -59.11
C GLU A 261 -9.13 -16.44 -57.93
N ASN A 262 -8.83 -16.86 -56.69
CA ASN A 262 -9.10 -16.10 -55.46
C ASN A 262 -7.88 -15.33 -54.94
N PHE A 263 -6.76 -15.29 -55.68
CA PHE A 263 -5.51 -14.66 -55.22
C PHE A 263 -5.55 -13.13 -55.19
N HIS A 264 -6.26 -12.48 -56.11
CA HIS A 264 -6.23 -11.02 -56.26
C HIS A 264 -6.93 -10.27 -55.12
N TYR A 265 -7.87 -10.91 -54.42
CA TYR A 265 -8.68 -10.25 -53.39
C TYR A 265 -7.89 -9.96 -52.10
N VAL A 266 -6.83 -10.72 -51.85
CA VAL A 266 -6.07 -10.65 -50.58
C VAL A 266 -4.81 -9.78 -50.65
N ASP A 267 -4.41 -9.34 -51.86
CA ASP A 267 -3.21 -8.53 -52.06
C ASP A 267 -3.34 -7.10 -51.55
N ASN A 268 -4.55 -6.54 -51.67
CA ASN A 268 -4.80 -5.14 -51.35
C ASN A 268 -5.40 -4.95 -49.95
N ILE A 269 -5.44 -6.01 -49.13
CA ILE A 269 -5.96 -5.94 -47.77
C ILE A 269 -4.78 -5.79 -46.83
N GLU A 270 -4.69 -4.63 -46.19
CA GLU A 270 -3.62 -4.35 -45.23
C GLU A 270 -3.77 -5.18 -43.95
N TYR A 271 -2.70 -5.24 -43.16
CA TYR A 271 -2.68 -5.95 -41.88
C TYR A 271 -3.79 -5.43 -40.95
N GLY A 272 -4.61 -6.35 -40.41
CA GLY A 272 -5.72 -5.99 -39.54
C GLY A 272 -7.02 -5.61 -40.24
N GLU A 273 -6.99 -5.33 -41.54
CA GLU A 273 -8.14 -4.75 -42.23
C GLU A 273 -9.17 -5.77 -42.72
N LEU A 274 -8.89 -7.07 -42.65
CA LEU A 274 -9.84 -8.09 -43.12
C LEU A 274 -11.17 -8.07 -42.34
N SER A 275 -11.17 -7.61 -41.08
CA SER A 275 -12.40 -7.40 -40.29
C SER A 275 -13.19 -6.15 -40.66
N ASN A 276 -12.61 -5.22 -41.42
CA ASN A 276 -13.25 -3.96 -41.76
C ASN A 276 -14.50 -4.21 -42.60
N ARG A 277 -15.54 -3.38 -42.39
CA ARG A 277 -16.80 -3.49 -43.13
C ARG A 277 -16.61 -3.46 -44.65
N ASN A 278 -15.65 -2.68 -45.13
CA ASN A 278 -15.30 -2.56 -46.55
C ASN A 278 -14.78 -3.87 -47.14
N ASN A 279 -14.14 -4.72 -46.32
CA ASN A 279 -13.60 -6.01 -46.72
C ASN A 279 -14.58 -7.18 -46.47
N ARG A 280 -15.83 -6.91 -46.05
CA ARG A 280 -16.83 -7.96 -45.76
C ARG A 280 -17.07 -8.89 -46.96
N VAL A 281 -17.18 -8.34 -48.17
CA VAL A 281 -17.39 -9.13 -49.39
C VAL A 281 -16.17 -10.02 -49.67
N ASN A 282 -14.96 -9.47 -49.52
CA ASN A 282 -13.71 -10.21 -49.70
C ASN A 282 -13.59 -11.34 -48.67
N TYR A 283 -13.89 -11.07 -47.39
CA TYR A 283 -13.93 -12.06 -46.33
C TYR A 283 -14.87 -13.24 -46.66
N LEU A 284 -16.11 -12.98 -47.11
CA LEU A 284 -17.05 -14.04 -47.45
C LEU A 284 -16.54 -14.94 -48.59
N LYS A 285 -15.92 -14.35 -49.61
CA LYS A 285 -15.30 -15.11 -50.72
C LYS A 285 -14.14 -15.98 -50.24
N ILE A 286 -13.27 -15.42 -49.38
CA ILE A 286 -12.14 -16.16 -48.80
C ILE A 286 -12.64 -17.33 -47.97
N LYS A 287 -13.63 -17.09 -47.10
CA LYS A 287 -14.25 -18.12 -46.25
C LYS A 287 -14.85 -19.25 -47.08
N ASP A 288 -15.57 -18.91 -48.13
CA ASP A 288 -16.15 -19.89 -49.04
C ASP A 288 -15.07 -20.72 -49.74
N GLY A 289 -14.03 -20.08 -50.27
CA GLY A 289 -12.91 -20.75 -50.93
C GLY A 289 -12.16 -21.72 -50.01
N ILE A 290 -11.91 -21.33 -48.75
CA ILE A 290 -11.28 -22.20 -47.75
C ILE A 290 -12.19 -23.38 -47.40
N SER A 291 -13.49 -23.14 -47.26
CA SER A 291 -14.48 -24.17 -46.91
C SER A 291 -14.56 -25.27 -47.97
N HIS A 292 -14.47 -24.91 -49.25
CA HIS A 292 -14.43 -25.88 -50.36
C HIS A 292 -13.22 -26.81 -50.28
N ASN A 293 -12.06 -26.30 -49.88
CA ASN A 293 -10.82 -27.07 -49.76
C ASN A 293 -10.69 -27.86 -48.44
N LYS A 294 -11.61 -27.68 -47.48
CA LYS A 294 -11.66 -28.38 -46.18
C LYS A 294 -10.32 -28.41 -45.43
N SER A 295 -9.61 -27.28 -45.36
CA SER A 295 -8.34 -27.18 -44.62
C SER A 295 -8.54 -26.56 -43.23
N ASN A 296 -8.37 -27.36 -42.18
CA ASN A 296 -8.44 -26.88 -40.79
C ASN A 296 -7.39 -25.81 -40.48
N LEU A 297 -6.16 -25.99 -41.00
CA LEU A 297 -5.08 -25.00 -40.85
C LEU A 297 -5.45 -23.67 -41.52
N ALA A 298 -6.10 -23.70 -42.68
CA ALA A 298 -6.54 -22.50 -43.37
C ALA A 298 -7.68 -21.80 -42.62
N ASN A 299 -8.60 -22.55 -42.03
CA ASN A 299 -9.66 -22.00 -41.17
C ASN A 299 -9.07 -21.31 -39.93
N GLU A 300 -8.14 -21.96 -39.23
CA GLU A 300 -7.47 -21.39 -38.07
C GLU A 300 -6.71 -20.11 -38.45
N PHE A 301 -5.97 -20.15 -39.56
CA PHE A 301 -5.25 -18.98 -40.07
C PHE A 301 -6.22 -17.84 -40.41
N MET A 302 -7.32 -18.14 -41.11
CA MET A 302 -8.34 -17.15 -41.47
C MET A 302 -8.99 -16.52 -40.23
N ILE A 303 -9.30 -17.30 -39.19
CA ILE A 303 -9.82 -16.79 -37.92
C ILE A 303 -8.82 -15.81 -37.31
N LYS A 304 -7.54 -16.20 -37.22
CA LYS A 304 -6.48 -15.33 -36.70
C LYS A 304 -6.32 -14.06 -37.53
N THR A 305 -6.31 -14.14 -38.87
CA THR A 305 -6.22 -12.99 -39.76
C THR A 305 -7.43 -12.05 -39.66
N HIS A 306 -8.65 -12.59 -39.60
CA HIS A 306 -9.86 -11.77 -39.55
C HIS A 306 -9.99 -11.08 -38.21
N TYR A 307 -9.77 -11.79 -37.10
CA TYR A 307 -9.97 -11.26 -35.74
C TYR A 307 -8.68 -10.77 -35.06
N ILE A 308 -7.59 -10.53 -35.81
CA ILE A 308 -6.29 -10.12 -35.25
C ILE A 308 -6.36 -8.82 -34.44
N ASN A 309 -7.36 -7.98 -34.67
CA ASN A 309 -7.62 -6.75 -33.92
C ASN A 309 -8.36 -6.98 -32.58
N LYS A 310 -8.53 -8.22 -32.16
CA LYS A 310 -9.19 -8.59 -30.91
C LYS A 310 -8.18 -9.14 -29.93
N TYR A 311 -8.26 -8.66 -28.70
CA TYR A 311 -7.44 -9.11 -27.58
C TYR A 311 -7.27 -10.63 -27.50
N TYR A 312 -8.38 -11.39 -27.52
CA TYR A 312 -8.33 -12.85 -27.35
C TYR A 312 -7.49 -13.57 -28.41
N ILE A 313 -7.47 -13.07 -29.65
CA ILE A 313 -6.64 -13.63 -30.73
C ILE A 313 -5.18 -13.31 -30.51
N ILE A 314 -4.86 -12.07 -30.14
CA ILE A 314 -3.50 -11.64 -29.81
C ILE A 314 -2.98 -12.46 -28.61
N SER A 315 -3.78 -12.61 -27.55
CA SER A 315 -3.49 -13.41 -26.37
C SER A 315 -3.27 -14.89 -26.71
N ASN A 316 -4.09 -15.48 -27.58
CA ASN A 316 -3.91 -16.85 -28.05
C ASN A 316 -2.60 -17.04 -28.81
N ILE A 317 -2.30 -16.15 -29.76
CA ILE A 317 -1.05 -16.18 -30.53
C ILE A 317 0.14 -16.07 -29.58
N LEU A 318 0.10 -15.13 -28.64
CA LEU A 318 1.18 -14.90 -27.68
C LEU A 318 1.38 -16.10 -26.76
N THR A 319 0.33 -16.60 -26.13
CA THR A 319 0.39 -17.77 -25.25
C THR A 319 0.98 -18.97 -25.96
N SER A 320 0.60 -19.20 -27.22
CA SER A 320 1.11 -20.31 -28.05
C SER A 320 2.58 -20.16 -28.44
N ASN A 321 3.18 -18.99 -28.26
CA ASN A 321 4.59 -18.72 -28.55
C ASN A 321 5.47 -18.69 -27.30
N ILE A 322 4.91 -18.74 -26.09
CA ILE A 322 5.67 -18.72 -24.83
C ILE A 322 6.25 -20.10 -24.56
N ASP A 323 7.56 -20.16 -24.36
CA ASP A 323 8.25 -21.32 -23.80
C ASP A 323 8.42 -21.09 -22.29
N TYR A 324 7.48 -21.61 -21.50
CA TYR A 324 7.45 -21.40 -20.06
C TYR A 324 8.68 -21.97 -19.35
N ASP A 325 9.07 -23.20 -19.68
CA ASP A 325 10.23 -23.84 -19.06
C ASP A 325 11.52 -23.08 -19.37
N LYS A 326 11.71 -22.66 -20.61
CA LYS A 326 12.85 -21.83 -20.99
C LYS A 326 12.79 -20.44 -20.35
N THR A 327 11.61 -19.87 -20.17
CA THR A 327 11.43 -18.60 -19.47
C THR A 327 11.99 -18.72 -18.05
N ILE A 328 11.52 -19.71 -17.27
CA ILE A 328 11.98 -19.95 -15.89
C ILE A 328 13.49 -20.26 -15.85
N ASN A 329 13.96 -21.19 -16.68
CA ASN A 329 15.36 -21.63 -16.70
C ASN A 329 16.36 -20.51 -17.09
N LEU A 330 15.91 -19.48 -17.81
CA LEU A 330 16.73 -18.34 -18.21
C LEU A 330 16.46 -17.10 -17.36
N MET A 331 15.68 -17.18 -16.27
CA MET A 331 15.41 -16.02 -15.43
C MET A 331 16.67 -15.39 -14.82
N SER A 332 17.71 -16.17 -14.56
CA SER A 332 19.03 -15.69 -14.09
C SER A 332 19.97 -15.26 -15.23
N LYS A 333 19.60 -15.47 -16.50
CA LYS A 333 20.43 -15.20 -17.68
C LYS A 333 19.77 -14.17 -18.61
N LYS A 334 20.53 -13.57 -19.53
CA LYS A 334 19.94 -12.77 -20.62
C LYS A 334 19.36 -13.72 -21.67
N TYR A 335 18.09 -13.49 -22.03
CA TYR A 335 17.42 -14.17 -23.14
C TYR A 335 16.74 -13.13 -24.03
N LYS A 336 16.38 -13.55 -25.23
CA LYS A 336 15.67 -12.67 -26.16
C LYS A 336 14.16 -12.80 -25.89
N PRO A 337 13.47 -11.72 -25.48
CA PRO A 337 12.06 -11.73 -25.14
C PRO A 337 11.17 -11.76 -26.39
N ILE A 338 9.85 -11.75 -26.19
CA ILE A 338 8.88 -11.51 -27.24
C ILE A 338 8.62 -10.00 -27.29
N ASP A 339 9.26 -9.32 -28.25
CA ASP A 339 9.01 -7.91 -28.54
C ASP A 339 8.19 -7.79 -29.82
N ILE A 340 7.04 -7.13 -29.73
CA ILE A 340 6.15 -6.85 -30.87
C ILE A 340 6.17 -5.34 -31.12
N PRO A 341 6.39 -4.86 -32.36
CA PRO A 341 6.26 -3.43 -32.66
C PRO A 341 4.89 -2.93 -32.20
N ILE A 342 4.83 -1.78 -31.52
CA ILE A 342 3.56 -1.32 -30.91
C ILE A 342 2.45 -1.12 -31.97
N ASP A 343 2.82 -0.70 -33.18
CA ASP A 343 1.90 -0.50 -34.31
C ASP A 343 1.26 -1.82 -34.80
N ASP A 344 1.83 -2.97 -34.43
CA ASP A 344 1.30 -4.29 -34.79
C ASP A 344 0.24 -4.76 -33.79
N VAL A 345 0.17 -4.12 -32.62
CA VAL A 345 -0.80 -4.41 -31.56
C VAL A 345 -2.04 -3.56 -31.80
N LEU A 346 -3.00 -4.13 -32.55
CA LEU A 346 -4.19 -3.40 -33.00
C LEU A 346 -5.29 -3.26 -31.94
N ASP A 347 -5.12 -3.86 -30.75
CA ASP A 347 -6.05 -3.72 -29.63
C ASP A 347 -5.48 -2.74 -28.60
N SER A 348 -6.24 -1.66 -28.34
CA SER A 348 -5.80 -0.57 -27.45
C SER A 348 -5.72 -0.96 -25.96
N ASN A 349 -6.20 -2.16 -25.61
CA ASN A 349 -6.19 -2.68 -24.24
C ASN A 349 -4.92 -3.46 -23.89
N ILE A 350 -4.00 -3.61 -24.84
CA ILE A 350 -2.77 -4.39 -24.68
C ILE A 350 -1.58 -3.44 -24.57
N CYS A 351 -0.63 -3.77 -23.69
CA CYS A 351 0.69 -3.13 -23.63
C CYS A 351 0.70 -1.61 -23.46
N LEU A 352 -0.33 -1.05 -22.80
CA LEU A 352 -0.42 0.39 -22.59
C LEU A 352 -0.35 1.16 -23.93
N SER A 353 -0.83 0.58 -25.03
CA SER A 353 -0.75 1.14 -26.38
C SER A 353 -1.54 2.45 -26.52
N SER A 354 -2.61 2.61 -25.73
CA SER A 354 -3.41 3.83 -25.61
C SER A 354 -2.90 4.82 -24.56
N SER A 355 -1.83 4.50 -23.83
CA SER A 355 -1.23 5.32 -22.79
C SER A 355 0.13 5.84 -23.24
N THR A 356 0.63 6.92 -22.63
CA THR A 356 2.02 7.36 -22.80
C THR A 356 2.98 6.63 -21.86
N ALA A 357 2.50 5.88 -20.87
CA ALA A 357 3.31 5.14 -19.88
C ALA A 357 4.29 4.14 -20.51
N TYR A 358 5.55 4.13 -20.08
CA TYR A 358 6.55 3.18 -20.54
C TYR A 358 7.50 2.77 -19.40
N SER A 359 8.20 1.65 -19.58
CA SER A 359 9.17 1.13 -18.61
C SER A 359 10.39 2.05 -18.52
N LEU A 360 10.71 2.48 -17.29
CA LEU A 360 11.89 3.28 -16.95
C LEU A 360 12.99 2.38 -16.37
N GLU A 361 14.12 2.33 -17.07
CA GLU A 361 15.33 1.59 -16.67
C GLU A 361 16.19 2.38 -15.67
N PHE A 362 17.15 1.71 -15.01
CA PHE A 362 17.89 2.17 -13.83
C PHE A 362 18.77 3.44 -13.98
N ASN A 363 18.82 4.10 -15.12
CA ASN A 363 19.62 5.33 -15.31
C ASN A 363 18.89 6.45 -16.07
N LYS A 364 17.57 6.31 -16.29
CA LYS A 364 16.74 7.34 -16.96
C LYS A 364 15.81 8.08 -16.02
N VAL A 365 15.99 7.91 -14.71
CA VAL A 365 15.04 8.41 -13.72
C VAL A 365 15.42 9.82 -13.28
N SER A 366 14.71 10.81 -13.80
CA SER A 366 14.54 12.12 -13.17
C SER A 366 13.22 12.17 -12.40
N ASP A 367 13.11 13.06 -11.41
CA ASP A 367 11.83 13.36 -10.73
C ASP A 367 10.70 13.63 -11.74
N GLU A 368 11.04 14.27 -12.86
CA GLU A 368 10.12 14.57 -13.97
C GLU A 368 9.65 13.29 -14.69
N SER A 369 10.53 12.32 -14.95
CA SER A 369 10.18 11.07 -15.64
C SER A 369 9.26 10.16 -14.83
N ILE A 370 9.47 10.09 -13.51
CA ILE A 370 8.56 9.37 -12.60
C ILE A 370 7.21 10.08 -12.59
N THR A 371 7.22 11.41 -12.44
CA THR A 371 5.98 12.22 -12.42
C THR A 371 5.21 12.08 -13.72
N GLU A 372 5.88 12.11 -14.88
CA GLU A 372 5.25 11.94 -16.19
C GLU A 372 4.65 10.53 -16.33
N SER A 373 5.40 9.49 -15.97
CA SER A 373 4.90 8.10 -16.01
C SER A 373 3.72 7.90 -15.06
N LEU A 374 3.81 8.49 -13.86
CA LEU A 374 2.75 8.50 -12.86
C LEU A 374 1.50 9.22 -13.37
N ALA A 375 1.63 10.37 -14.06
CA ALA A 375 0.52 11.18 -14.54
C ALA A 375 -0.33 10.53 -15.66
N THR A 376 0.14 9.46 -16.27
CA THR A 376 -0.56 8.78 -17.37
C THR A 376 -1.78 7.99 -16.89
N GLU A 377 -2.89 8.04 -17.63
CA GLU A 377 -4.11 7.31 -17.23
C GLU A 377 -3.93 5.79 -17.43
N PRO A 378 -4.41 4.97 -16.48
CA PRO A 378 -4.50 3.53 -16.65
C PRO A 378 -5.41 3.16 -17.83
N ALA A 379 -5.01 2.17 -18.61
CA ALA A 379 -5.79 1.63 -19.71
C ALA A 379 -5.43 0.18 -20.00
N GLY A 380 -6.48 -0.58 -20.34
CA GLY A 380 -6.36 -1.93 -20.86
C GLY A 380 -6.61 -3.02 -19.82
N LEU A 381 -6.16 -4.21 -20.16
CA LEU A 381 -6.32 -5.45 -19.40
C LEU A 381 -5.10 -5.69 -18.50
N THR A 382 -5.11 -6.73 -17.66
CA THR A 382 -4.06 -7.02 -16.67
C THR A 382 -3.33 -8.31 -17.04
N LEU A 383 -1.99 -8.27 -17.03
CA LEU A 383 -1.12 -9.45 -17.09
C LEU A 383 0.07 -9.26 -16.13
N VAL A 384 -0.09 -9.72 -14.90
CA VAL A 384 0.82 -9.36 -13.79
C VAL A 384 2.24 -9.87 -14.01
N SER A 385 2.38 -11.09 -14.54
CA SER A 385 3.71 -11.66 -14.83
C SER A 385 4.54 -10.86 -15.82
N SER A 386 3.91 -10.04 -16.68
CA SER A 386 4.63 -9.20 -17.64
C SER A 386 5.39 -8.06 -16.94
N GLY A 387 4.79 -7.44 -15.93
CA GLY A 387 5.46 -6.43 -15.10
C GLY A 387 6.56 -7.05 -14.25
N ILE A 388 6.25 -8.16 -13.57
CA ILE A 388 7.18 -8.84 -12.66
C ILE A 388 8.45 -9.30 -13.39
N LEU A 389 8.30 -9.98 -14.53
CA LEU A 389 9.46 -10.49 -15.26
C LEU A 389 10.25 -9.38 -15.98
N ALA A 390 9.60 -8.28 -16.36
CA ALA A 390 10.29 -7.10 -16.88
C ALA A 390 11.17 -6.47 -15.79
N ALA A 391 10.66 -6.36 -14.55
CA ALA A 391 11.45 -5.92 -13.41
C ALA A 391 12.59 -6.89 -13.05
N ASN A 392 12.35 -8.21 -13.06
CA ASN A 392 13.42 -9.20 -12.88
C ASN A 392 14.53 -9.04 -13.94
N ASN A 393 14.17 -8.75 -15.19
CA ASN A 393 15.15 -8.50 -16.25
C ASN A 393 15.92 -7.20 -16.01
N LEU A 394 15.28 -6.16 -15.49
CA LEU A 394 15.92 -4.90 -15.14
C LEU A 394 16.96 -5.07 -14.01
N PHE A 395 16.68 -5.90 -13.01
CA PHE A 395 17.63 -6.25 -11.94
C PHE A 395 18.92 -6.96 -12.39
N LYS A 396 18.99 -7.39 -13.65
CA LYS A 396 20.22 -7.94 -14.25
C LYS A 396 21.22 -6.86 -14.65
N GLU A 397 20.78 -5.61 -14.68
CA GLU A 397 21.62 -4.44 -14.95
C GLU A 397 22.07 -3.74 -13.66
N ALA A 398 21.46 -4.09 -12.52
CA ALA A 398 21.81 -3.62 -11.20
C ALA A 398 23.13 -4.23 -10.69
N ASN A 399 23.73 -3.58 -9.69
CA ASN A 399 24.94 -4.08 -9.05
C ASN A 399 24.61 -5.24 -8.10
N ASP A 400 25.23 -6.41 -8.31
CA ASP A 400 24.96 -7.61 -7.50
C ASP A 400 25.33 -7.48 -6.02
N LYS A 401 26.04 -6.42 -5.62
CA LYS A 401 26.33 -6.15 -4.19
C LYS A 401 25.19 -5.45 -3.45
N ASN A 402 24.30 -4.79 -4.18
CA ASN A 402 23.16 -4.10 -3.58
C ASN A 402 22.04 -5.09 -3.29
N LYS A 403 21.23 -4.80 -2.27
CA LYS A 403 19.97 -5.51 -2.09
C LYS A 403 19.03 -5.17 -3.25
N LYS A 404 18.21 -6.13 -3.68
CA LYS A 404 17.26 -5.96 -4.78
C LYS A 404 15.85 -6.07 -4.23
N LEU A 405 15.05 -5.02 -4.37
CA LEU A 405 13.68 -4.95 -3.85
C LEU A 405 12.69 -4.68 -4.98
N MET A 406 11.84 -5.66 -5.28
CA MET A 406 10.72 -5.52 -6.21
C MET A 406 9.44 -5.27 -5.42
N ILE A 407 8.72 -4.18 -5.72
CA ILE A 407 7.42 -3.88 -5.12
C ILE A 407 6.37 -3.94 -6.22
N VAL A 408 5.46 -4.91 -6.12
CA VAL A 408 4.36 -5.12 -7.05
C VAL A 408 3.09 -4.50 -6.46
N LEU A 409 2.45 -3.62 -7.22
CA LEU A 409 1.21 -2.91 -6.89
C LEU A 409 0.15 -3.28 -7.91
N SER A 410 -0.77 -4.16 -7.57
CA SER A 410 -1.79 -4.68 -8.51
C SER A 410 -3.00 -5.21 -7.77
N ASP A 411 -4.13 -5.39 -8.46
CA ASP A 411 -5.24 -6.21 -7.94
C ASP A 411 -4.93 -7.72 -8.01
N GLY A 412 -3.91 -8.12 -8.76
CA GLY A 412 -3.35 -9.47 -8.78
C GLY A 412 -4.08 -10.47 -9.66
N GLU A 413 -5.04 -10.03 -10.46
CA GLU A 413 -5.80 -10.91 -11.36
C GLU A 413 -5.46 -10.64 -12.82
N ASP A 414 -5.03 -11.67 -13.55
CA ASP A 414 -4.92 -11.59 -15.00
C ASP A 414 -6.32 -11.48 -15.62
N SER A 415 -6.51 -10.56 -16.57
CA SER A 415 -7.80 -10.41 -17.23
C SER A 415 -8.15 -11.59 -18.15
N ASP A 416 -9.45 -11.88 -18.25
CA ASP A 416 -10.03 -12.78 -19.26
C ASP A 416 -9.44 -14.19 -19.29
N ASN A 417 -9.16 -14.76 -18.11
CA ASN A 417 -8.82 -16.17 -17.95
C ASN A 417 -10.04 -17.13 -17.96
N THR A 418 -11.24 -16.58 -18.16
CA THR A 418 -12.53 -17.29 -18.07
C THR A 418 -13.18 -17.58 -19.42
N THR A 419 -12.58 -17.23 -20.57
CA THR A 419 -13.14 -17.52 -21.90
C THR A 419 -12.10 -18.03 -22.91
N THR A 420 -12.53 -18.82 -23.90
CA THR A 420 -11.72 -19.34 -25.02
C THR A 420 -12.56 -19.45 -26.30
N PHE A 421 -11.98 -19.86 -27.44
CA PHE A 421 -12.73 -20.12 -28.68
C PHE A 421 -12.96 -21.62 -28.90
N ASP A 422 -14.14 -21.97 -29.40
CA ASP A 422 -14.32 -23.27 -30.04
C ASP A 422 -13.69 -23.30 -31.45
N LYS A 423 -13.68 -24.48 -32.06
CA LYS A 423 -13.18 -24.72 -33.43
C LYS A 423 -13.88 -23.90 -34.52
N ASP A 424 -15.06 -23.37 -34.22
CA ASP A 424 -15.90 -22.60 -35.13
C ASP A 424 -15.72 -21.08 -34.93
N GLY A 425 -14.87 -20.67 -33.98
CA GLY A 425 -14.57 -19.29 -33.67
C GLY A 425 -15.60 -18.62 -32.75
N ASN A 426 -16.39 -19.39 -32.01
CA ASN A 426 -17.32 -18.86 -31.01
C ASN A 426 -16.63 -18.70 -29.66
N LEU A 427 -16.88 -17.57 -28.98
CA LEU A 427 -16.42 -17.33 -27.61
C LEU A 427 -17.20 -18.24 -26.64
N ILE A 428 -16.49 -19.03 -25.83
CA ILE A 428 -17.06 -19.95 -24.85
C ILE A 428 -16.43 -19.70 -23.47
N ALA A 429 -17.19 -19.90 -22.40
CA ALA A 429 -16.67 -19.82 -21.05
C ALA A 429 -15.77 -21.04 -20.73
N VAL A 430 -14.71 -20.81 -19.96
CA VAL A 430 -13.72 -21.82 -19.55
C VAL A 430 -14.32 -22.84 -18.58
N ASP A 431 -15.28 -22.41 -17.74
CA ASP A 431 -15.97 -23.31 -16.79
C ASP A 431 -16.85 -24.36 -17.49
N ASP A 432 -17.32 -24.08 -18.71
CA ASP A 432 -18.14 -25.01 -19.50
C ASP A 432 -17.32 -26.17 -20.11
N TYR A 433 -15.99 -26.05 -20.21
CA TYR A 433 -15.18 -26.94 -21.08
C TYR A 433 -14.08 -27.76 -20.37
N ILE A 434 -13.76 -27.51 -19.10
CA ILE A 434 -12.62 -28.18 -18.42
C ILE A 434 -12.91 -29.61 -17.95
N LYS A 435 -14.13 -30.14 -18.09
CA LYS A 435 -14.37 -31.54 -17.65
C LYS A 435 -13.82 -32.63 -18.57
N ASN A 436 -13.47 -32.37 -19.85
CA ASN A 436 -13.25 -33.49 -20.79
C ASN A 436 -12.23 -33.31 -21.96
N ASP A 437 -11.34 -32.31 -22.00
CA ASP A 437 -10.38 -32.21 -23.12
C ASP A 437 -9.00 -31.67 -22.70
N GLU A 438 -7.94 -32.44 -22.95
CA GLU A 438 -6.53 -32.07 -22.64
C GLU A 438 -6.03 -30.91 -23.53
N ASP A 439 -6.69 -30.63 -24.65
CA ASP A 439 -6.23 -29.72 -25.69
C ASP A 439 -6.66 -28.24 -25.50
N ARG A 440 -7.43 -27.90 -24.45
CA ARG A 440 -7.98 -26.53 -24.28
C ARG A 440 -7.74 -25.96 -22.89
N LYS A 441 -6.47 -25.75 -22.55
CA LYS A 441 -6.09 -25.08 -21.31
C LYS A 441 -6.38 -23.56 -21.38
N PRO A 442 -7.01 -22.96 -20.36
CA PRO A 442 -7.22 -21.51 -20.30
C PRO A 442 -5.91 -20.72 -20.39
N PHE A 443 -5.99 -19.46 -20.86
CA PHE A 443 -4.86 -18.53 -20.99
C PHE A 443 -4.38 -18.02 -19.62
N ARG A 444 -3.84 -18.92 -18.78
CA ARG A 444 -3.37 -18.62 -17.43
C ARG A 444 -1.85 -18.39 -17.41
N ILE A 445 -1.36 -17.35 -18.08
CA ILE A 445 0.07 -17.12 -18.24
C ILE A 445 0.78 -16.96 -16.88
N THR A 446 0.30 -16.06 -16.00
CA THR A 446 0.92 -15.82 -14.69
C THR A 446 0.89 -17.09 -13.84
N LYS A 447 -0.25 -17.77 -13.75
CA LYS A 447 -0.38 -19.03 -13.01
C LYS A 447 0.56 -20.12 -13.55
N ASN A 448 0.64 -20.32 -14.86
CA ASN A 448 1.53 -21.32 -15.46
C ASN A 448 3.01 -21.05 -15.13
N LEU A 449 3.41 -19.78 -15.05
CA LEU A 449 4.77 -19.40 -14.64
C LEU A 449 4.99 -19.67 -13.16
N ILE A 450 4.05 -19.31 -12.28
CA ILE A 450 4.12 -19.57 -10.84
C ILE A 450 4.19 -21.08 -10.57
N ASP A 451 3.30 -21.88 -11.18
CA ASP A 451 3.25 -23.33 -11.04
C ASP A 451 4.56 -24.01 -11.51
N LYS A 452 5.35 -23.33 -12.37
CA LYS A 452 6.67 -23.77 -12.85
C LYS A 452 7.86 -23.20 -12.06
N GLY A 453 7.62 -22.43 -11.01
CA GLY A 453 8.68 -21.95 -10.11
C GLY A 453 9.14 -20.51 -10.37
N MET A 454 8.30 -19.65 -10.93
CA MET A 454 8.65 -18.23 -11.16
C MET A 454 9.07 -17.51 -9.88
N CYS A 455 8.33 -17.71 -8.78
CA CYS A 455 8.57 -16.98 -7.54
C CYS A 455 9.88 -17.43 -6.88
N GLU A 456 10.14 -18.73 -6.87
CA GLU A 456 11.37 -19.35 -6.42
C GLU A 456 12.56 -18.86 -7.25
N ALA A 457 12.42 -18.82 -8.57
CA ALA A 457 13.47 -18.31 -9.46
C ALA A 457 13.80 -16.81 -9.24
N ILE A 458 12.81 -16.00 -8.86
CA ILE A 458 13.04 -14.58 -8.48
C ILE A 458 13.80 -14.51 -7.15
N ALA A 459 13.42 -15.32 -6.16
CA ALA A 459 14.08 -15.38 -4.86
C ALA A 459 15.55 -15.86 -5.00
N ASP A 460 15.81 -16.85 -5.86
CA ASP A 460 17.15 -17.36 -6.17
C ASP A 460 18.05 -16.28 -6.82
N ASN A 461 17.46 -15.30 -7.51
CA ASN A 461 18.17 -14.12 -8.01
C ASN A 461 18.44 -13.05 -6.94
N GLN A 462 18.22 -13.37 -5.65
CA GLN A 462 18.38 -12.49 -4.49
C GLN A 462 17.50 -11.24 -4.54
N ILE A 463 16.34 -11.34 -5.20
CA ILE A 463 15.35 -10.27 -5.27
C ILE A 463 14.30 -10.53 -4.19
N ARG A 464 14.19 -9.61 -3.22
CA ARG A 464 13.05 -9.57 -2.32
C ARG A 464 11.85 -9.04 -3.09
N MET A 465 10.87 -9.88 -3.36
CA MET A 465 9.61 -9.48 -3.99
C MET A 465 8.56 -9.22 -2.92
N VAL A 466 7.92 -8.07 -3.00
CA VAL A 466 6.79 -7.66 -2.17
C VAL A 466 5.57 -7.46 -3.06
N PHE A 467 4.42 -7.99 -2.64
CA PHE A 467 3.16 -7.84 -3.35
C PHE A 467 2.16 -7.11 -2.47
N ILE A 468 1.64 -5.99 -2.96
CA ILE A 468 0.62 -5.18 -2.29
C ILE A 468 -0.63 -5.22 -3.16
N ALA A 469 -1.66 -5.93 -2.69
CA ALA A 469 -2.94 -6.00 -3.38
C ALA A 469 -3.72 -4.70 -3.19
N VAL A 470 -4.02 -4.00 -4.29
CA VAL A 470 -4.60 -2.64 -4.24
C VAL A 470 -6.12 -2.66 -4.40
N GLY A 471 -6.82 -2.52 -3.28
CA GLY A 471 -8.26 -2.31 -3.23
C GLY A 471 -9.06 -3.47 -3.82
N TYR A 472 -8.57 -4.69 -3.62
CA TYR A 472 -9.21 -5.93 -4.04
C TYR A 472 -8.96 -7.03 -3.01
N THR A 473 -9.85 -8.02 -2.96
CA THR A 473 -9.68 -9.22 -2.14
C THR A 473 -9.33 -10.37 -3.08
N PRO A 474 -8.12 -10.94 -3.00
CA PRO A 474 -7.70 -12.03 -3.87
C PRO A 474 -8.74 -13.16 -3.92
N GLU A 475 -8.89 -13.77 -5.09
CA GLU A 475 -9.70 -14.98 -5.27
C GLU A 475 -9.31 -16.03 -4.22
N SER A 476 -10.31 -16.62 -3.58
CA SER A 476 -10.14 -17.59 -2.50
C SER A 476 -10.45 -19.02 -2.92
N ASP A 477 -11.21 -19.20 -4.00
CA ASP A 477 -11.44 -20.52 -4.57
C ASP A 477 -10.22 -20.98 -5.34
N VAL A 478 -9.47 -21.92 -4.76
CA VAL A 478 -8.27 -22.53 -5.35
C VAL A 478 -8.52 -23.21 -6.71
N TYR A 479 -9.78 -23.52 -7.04
CA TYR A 479 -10.17 -24.10 -8.32
C TYR A 479 -10.54 -23.05 -9.37
N SER A 480 -10.75 -21.80 -8.95
CA SER A 480 -11.12 -20.71 -9.84
C SER A 480 -10.05 -20.47 -10.90
N PRO A 481 -10.44 -20.16 -12.15
CA PRO A 481 -9.51 -19.81 -13.20
C PRO A 481 -8.69 -18.55 -12.95
N THR A 482 -9.17 -17.65 -12.09
CA THR A 482 -8.51 -16.41 -11.68
C THR A 482 -7.58 -16.58 -10.48
N TYR A 483 -7.59 -17.75 -9.82
CA TYR A 483 -6.86 -17.97 -8.58
C TYR A 483 -5.34 -17.90 -8.76
N ILE A 484 -4.72 -16.97 -8.02
CA ILE A 484 -3.28 -16.85 -7.85
C ILE A 484 -2.96 -16.67 -6.36
N ASP A 485 -2.17 -17.58 -5.80
CA ASP A 485 -1.71 -17.51 -4.40
C ASP A 485 -0.47 -16.60 -4.27
N TRP A 486 -0.72 -15.28 -4.26
CA TRP A 486 0.35 -14.30 -4.12
C TRP A 486 1.05 -14.38 -2.76
N GLU A 487 0.33 -14.70 -1.67
CA GLU A 487 0.92 -14.87 -0.35
C GLU A 487 1.95 -16.01 -0.34
N LYS A 488 1.63 -17.15 -0.96
CA LYS A 488 2.58 -18.24 -1.13
C LYS A 488 3.74 -17.87 -2.04
N CYS A 489 3.49 -17.11 -3.10
CA CYS A 489 4.52 -16.69 -4.06
C CYS A 489 5.58 -15.78 -3.41
N VAL A 490 5.15 -14.73 -2.69
CA VAL A 490 6.08 -13.73 -2.13
C VAL A 490 6.50 -14.00 -0.68
N GLY A 491 5.76 -14.88 0.00
CA GLY A 491 5.88 -15.16 1.42
C GLY A 491 5.03 -14.21 2.27
N LYS A 492 4.56 -14.71 3.41
CA LYS A 492 3.64 -14.01 4.32
C LYS A 492 4.11 -12.62 4.75
N ASP A 493 5.41 -12.44 4.99
CA ASP A 493 5.98 -11.17 5.45
C ASP A 493 6.14 -10.13 4.32
N ASN A 494 5.89 -10.53 3.08
CA ASN A 494 6.00 -9.69 1.89
C ASN A 494 4.66 -9.56 1.15
N PHE A 495 3.56 -10.06 1.72
CA PHE A 495 2.22 -9.95 1.15
C PHE A 495 1.37 -8.97 1.95
N TYR A 496 0.79 -7.99 1.28
CA TYR A 496 0.00 -6.93 1.88
C TYR A 496 -1.34 -6.76 1.16
N LEU A 497 -2.37 -6.39 1.91
CA LEU A 497 -3.72 -6.12 1.42
C LEU A 497 -4.09 -4.70 1.79
N ALA A 498 -4.04 -3.79 0.82
CA ALA A 498 -4.37 -2.39 1.02
C ALA A 498 -5.80 -2.11 0.58
N LYS A 499 -6.71 -1.89 1.54
CA LYS A 499 -8.15 -1.67 1.27
C LYS A 499 -8.52 -0.20 1.09
N ASP A 500 -7.63 0.70 1.47
CA ASP A 500 -7.79 2.14 1.31
C ASP A 500 -6.44 2.86 1.11
N ALA A 501 -6.50 4.18 0.95
CA ALA A 501 -5.33 5.02 0.72
C ALA A 501 -4.32 4.99 1.87
N HIS A 502 -4.79 4.90 3.12
CA HIS A 502 -3.94 4.92 4.30
C HIS A 502 -3.20 3.58 4.46
N GLU A 503 -3.92 2.46 4.29
CA GLU A 503 -3.31 1.13 4.27
C GLU A 503 -2.27 1.01 3.14
N LEU A 504 -2.59 1.50 1.93
CA LEU A 504 -1.65 1.48 0.80
C LEU A 504 -0.36 2.26 1.09
N GLU A 505 -0.47 3.44 1.68
CA GLU A 505 0.70 4.24 2.07
C GLU A 505 1.54 3.54 3.13
N ALA A 506 0.89 3.01 4.18
CA ALA A 506 1.58 2.29 5.25
C ALA A 506 2.30 1.03 4.73
N ASP A 507 1.62 0.23 3.90
CA ASP A 507 2.18 -1.01 3.34
C ASP A 507 3.36 -0.71 2.39
N LEU A 508 3.28 0.36 1.58
CA LEU A 508 4.38 0.81 0.73
C LEU A 508 5.61 1.24 1.54
N GLN A 509 5.40 2.01 2.60
CA GLN A 509 6.49 2.44 3.46
C GLN A 509 7.11 1.26 4.23
N GLN A 510 6.29 0.29 4.66
CA GLN A 510 6.76 -0.93 5.32
C GLN A 510 7.57 -1.81 4.36
N ALA A 511 7.13 -1.94 3.10
CA ALA A 511 7.86 -2.66 2.06
C ALA A 511 9.26 -2.07 1.82
N LEU A 512 9.39 -0.74 1.90
CA LEU A 512 10.63 0.01 1.72
C LEU A 512 11.58 -0.04 2.94
N GLY A 513 11.25 -0.82 3.96
CA GLY A 513 12.14 -1.06 5.11
C GLY A 513 11.81 -0.25 6.36
N GLY A 514 10.69 0.49 6.39
CA GLY A 514 10.24 1.09 7.64
C GLY A 514 9.68 0.03 8.57
N GLU A 515 10.34 -0.22 9.69
CA GLU A 515 9.82 -1.09 10.74
C GLU A 515 8.51 -0.50 11.31
N ASN A 516 7.45 -1.32 11.38
CA ASN A 516 6.21 -1.11 12.14
C ASN A 516 5.52 0.27 12.01
N ILE A 517 5.32 0.75 10.78
CA ILE A 517 4.64 2.05 10.52
C ILE A 517 3.14 2.03 10.86
N ARG A 518 2.55 0.85 11.08
CA ARG A 518 1.15 0.76 11.55
C ARG A 518 0.97 1.34 12.97
N ASP A 519 2.06 1.53 13.72
CA ASP A 519 2.01 2.13 15.05
C ASP A 519 2.08 3.67 14.92
N VAL A 520 0.91 4.31 14.74
CA VAL A 520 0.76 5.78 14.64
C VAL A 520 1.13 6.52 15.95
N GLY A 521 1.45 5.78 17.00
CA GLY A 521 1.87 6.26 18.30
C GLY A 521 1.49 5.29 19.39
N ARG A 522 2.45 4.92 20.24
CA ARG A 522 2.19 4.05 21.40
C ARG A 522 2.76 4.66 22.68
N ASN A 523 1.98 4.61 23.76
CA ASN A 523 2.45 4.98 25.08
C ASN A 523 3.57 4.06 25.56
N THR A 524 4.59 4.67 26.14
CA THR A 524 5.75 4.00 26.75
C THR A 524 5.76 4.26 28.26
N PRO A 525 6.36 3.36 29.07
CA PRO A 525 6.45 3.56 30.51
C PRO A 525 7.11 4.90 30.87
N LYS A 526 6.61 5.52 31.94
CA LYS A 526 7.24 6.70 32.56
C LYS A 526 8.61 6.28 33.10
N HIS A 527 9.68 6.87 32.58
CA HIS A 527 11.04 6.67 33.08
C HIS A 527 11.51 7.88 33.85
#